data_AF-A0AAW7WLA3-F1
#
_entry.id   AF-A0AAW7WLA3-F1
#
_cell.length_a   1.000
_cell.length_b   1.000
_cell.length_c   1.000
_cell.angle_alpha   90.00
_cell.angle_beta   90.00
_cell.angle_gamma   90.00
#
_symmetry.space_group_name_H-M   'P 1'
#
loop_
_entity.id
_entity.type
_entity.pdbx_description
1 polymer ?
#
loop_
_entity_poly.entity_id
_entity_poly.type
_entity_poly.pdbx_seq_one_letter_code
_entity_poly.pdbx_strand_id
1 'polypeptide(L)'
;MQGKYEISPPHTAQIPKDNGEFRTVYVNEPMDRVVLGIANDLLFELMPEMLHGSCKSYQKGIGCGRVVTEVSHRMTGGADNGYLGWKADLSKYFDSVPIQFIDEAFDKVEVRHGHSALIDVLRKYYHSDLYFNGENNLCRQYQSLKQGCAVASWLADVLLYDLDEELSEMDGYYVRYSDDMLFIGKDHEKAMEMLQSRLEEKSMKLNPKKVEYLTPEQWFKFLGFSIKGEMVSLSSSRIKTFQREIEARTIRKPDTTLAKAVNAVNRYLYKGTGEFSWATQILPVCNVRKDLDELNKFVMDCLRAVQTGRRKIGGLGYVRDKPDGCIIRGQGRNVKANRAKTGCNIPGYLTIGCMQNAMRTSRAAYNTLVQSL
;
A
#
# COMPACT_ATOMS: atom_id res chain seq x y z
N MET A 1 -24.54 -19.56 23.47
CA MET A 1 -24.78 -18.88 22.19
C MET A 1 -26.23 -19.14 21.78
N GLN A 2 -27.16 -18.19 21.94
CA GLN A 2 -28.58 -18.37 21.58
C GLN A 2 -28.92 -17.84 20.17
N GLY A 3 -27.91 -17.54 19.33
CA GLY A 3 -28.12 -16.98 17.99
C GLY A 3 -28.74 -15.57 17.94
N LYS A 4 -28.72 -14.85 19.06
CA LYS A 4 -29.43 -13.56 19.22
C LYS A 4 -28.61 -12.31 18.86
N TYR A 5 -27.32 -12.47 18.55
CA TYR A 5 -26.48 -11.32 18.23
C TYR A 5 -26.76 -10.86 16.81
N GLU A 6 -26.97 -9.55 16.63
CA GLU A 6 -27.18 -8.94 15.32
C GLU A 6 -26.24 -7.76 15.18
N ILE A 7 -25.47 -7.74 14.09
CA ILE A 7 -24.57 -6.63 13.79
C ILE A 7 -25.43 -5.43 13.36
N SER A 8 -25.15 -4.27 13.94
CA SER A 8 -25.89 -3.04 13.62
C SER A 8 -25.55 -2.52 12.21
N PRO A 9 -26.47 -1.79 11.55
CA PRO A 9 -26.16 -1.08 10.31
C PRO A 9 -24.92 -0.19 10.47
N PRO A 10 -23.93 -0.26 9.57
CA PRO A 10 -22.71 0.54 9.68
C PRO A 10 -22.95 2.00 9.28
N HIS A 11 -22.05 2.88 9.70
CA HIS A 11 -22.01 4.28 9.28
C HIS A 11 -21.08 4.48 8.08
N THR A 12 -21.44 5.37 7.16
CA THR A 12 -20.54 5.72 6.05
C THR A 12 -19.53 6.80 6.45
N ALA A 13 -18.30 6.67 5.97
CA ALA A 13 -17.27 7.71 6.05
C ALA A 13 -16.56 7.84 4.70
N GLN A 14 -16.06 9.04 4.40
CA GLN A 14 -15.34 9.32 3.16
C GLN A 14 -13.84 9.44 3.41
N ILE A 15 -13.04 8.57 2.78
CA ILE A 15 -11.59 8.64 2.81
C ILE A 15 -11.09 9.27 1.49
N PRO A 16 -10.31 10.36 1.54
CA PRO A 16 -9.78 10.99 0.33
C PRO A 16 -8.80 10.06 -0.40
N LYS A 17 -8.92 10.00 -1.72
CA LYS A 17 -7.95 9.35 -2.63
C LYS A 17 -6.91 10.36 -3.10
N ASP A 18 -5.79 9.85 -3.62
CA ASP A 18 -4.70 10.65 -4.19
C ASP A 18 -5.13 11.54 -5.39
N ASN A 19 -6.24 11.21 -6.06
CA ASN A 19 -6.77 11.92 -7.23
C ASN A 19 -7.84 12.97 -6.87
N GLY A 20 -8.12 13.19 -5.59
CA GLY A 20 -9.15 14.13 -5.13
C GLY A 20 -10.58 13.56 -5.10
N GLU A 21 -10.77 12.31 -5.54
CA GLU A 21 -12.01 11.58 -5.29
C GLU A 21 -12.06 11.05 -3.85
N PHE A 22 -13.22 10.56 -3.43
CA PHE A 22 -13.40 9.91 -2.14
C PHE A 22 -13.70 8.42 -2.32
N ARG A 23 -13.30 7.64 -1.32
CA ARG A 23 -13.65 6.23 -1.13
C ARG A 23 -14.61 6.15 0.04
N THR A 24 -15.79 5.61 -0.18
CA THR A 24 -16.76 5.35 0.89
C THR A 24 -16.32 4.13 1.65
N VAL A 25 -16.27 4.23 2.98
CA VAL A 25 -16.05 3.10 3.89
C VAL A 25 -17.23 2.98 4.85
N TYR A 26 -17.46 1.76 5.33
CA TYR A 26 -18.49 1.39 6.29
C TYR A 26 -17.82 1.14 7.64
N VAL A 27 -18.24 1.89 8.64
CA VAL A 27 -17.72 1.90 10.00
C VAL A 27 -18.77 1.30 10.92
N ASN A 28 -18.49 0.11 11.43
CA ASN A 28 -19.34 -0.57 12.39
C ASN A 28 -19.23 0.02 13.80
N GLU A 29 -20.24 -0.25 14.63
CA GLU A 29 -20.22 0.08 16.04
C GLU A 29 -19.01 -0.52 16.76
N PRO A 30 -18.52 0.08 17.87
CA PRO A 30 -17.34 -0.41 18.56
C PRO A 30 -17.38 -1.90 18.91
N MET A 31 -18.51 -2.41 19.41
CA MET A 31 -18.66 -3.83 19.75
C MET A 31 -18.68 -4.72 18.51
N ASP A 32 -19.38 -4.31 17.46
CA ASP A 32 -19.43 -5.02 16.18
C ASP A 32 -18.04 -5.14 15.55
N ARG A 33 -17.20 -4.10 15.65
CA ARG A 33 -15.82 -4.14 15.18
C ARG A 33 -14.98 -5.19 15.90
N VAL A 34 -15.21 -5.40 17.20
CA VAL A 34 -14.54 -6.47 17.97
C VAL A 34 -14.98 -7.83 17.45
N VAL A 35 -16.30 -8.06 17.30
CA VAL A 35 -16.83 -9.33 16.80
C VAL A 35 -16.34 -9.62 15.39
N LEU A 36 -16.42 -8.65 14.47
CA LEU A 36 -15.96 -8.78 13.09
C LEU A 36 -14.45 -9.00 13.01
N GLY A 37 -13.66 -8.35 13.88
CA GLY A 37 -12.21 -8.55 13.96
C GLY A 37 -11.85 -9.98 14.40
N ILE A 38 -12.50 -10.49 15.44
CA ILE A 38 -12.33 -11.87 15.91
C ILE A 38 -12.76 -12.86 14.83
N ALA A 39 -13.91 -12.62 14.19
CA ALA A 39 -14.41 -13.46 13.11
C ALA A 39 -13.42 -13.52 11.93
N ASN A 40 -12.86 -12.37 11.54
CA ASN A 40 -11.84 -12.31 10.49
C ASN A 40 -10.60 -13.14 10.86
N ASP A 41 -10.05 -12.95 12.06
CA ASP A 41 -8.87 -13.70 12.51
C ASP A 41 -9.13 -15.21 12.54
N LEU A 42 -10.31 -15.64 13.01
CA LEU A 42 -10.73 -17.04 13.00
C LEU A 42 -10.86 -17.60 11.57
N LEU A 43 -11.43 -16.84 10.64
CA LEU A 43 -11.57 -17.28 9.24
C LEU A 43 -10.20 -17.47 8.57
N PHE A 44 -9.25 -16.57 8.82
CA PHE A 44 -7.86 -16.73 8.35
C PHE A 44 -7.17 -17.96 8.99
N GLU A 45 -7.44 -18.25 10.26
CA GLU A 45 -6.81 -19.36 10.99
C GLU A 45 -7.41 -20.73 10.65
N LEU A 46 -8.74 -20.80 10.49
CA LEU A 46 -9.47 -22.05 10.28
C LEU A 46 -9.51 -22.50 8.82
N MET A 47 -9.43 -21.55 7.87
CA MET A 47 -9.53 -21.82 6.42
C MET A 47 -8.27 -21.39 5.64
N PRO A 48 -7.05 -21.76 6.06
CA PRO A 48 -5.83 -21.32 5.37
C PRO A 48 -5.73 -21.84 3.93
N GLU A 49 -6.35 -22.98 3.61
CA GLU A 49 -6.41 -23.54 2.26
C GLU A 49 -7.30 -22.76 1.30
N MET A 50 -8.21 -21.92 1.80
CA MET A 50 -9.00 -21.03 0.94
C MET A 50 -8.19 -19.80 0.48
N LEU A 51 -6.97 -19.62 0.98
CA LEU A 51 -6.07 -18.55 0.60
C LEU A 51 -5.05 -19.08 -0.38
N HIS A 52 -5.10 -18.58 -1.62
CA HIS A 52 -4.15 -19.00 -2.63
C HIS A 52 -2.74 -18.50 -2.28
N GLY A 53 -1.72 -19.33 -2.51
CA GLY A 53 -0.33 -19.01 -2.16
C GLY A 53 0.21 -17.75 -2.86
N SER A 54 -0.34 -17.39 -4.02
CA SER A 54 0.01 -16.17 -4.78
C SER A 54 -0.73 -14.91 -4.30
N CYS A 55 -1.76 -15.05 -3.46
CA CYS A 55 -2.41 -13.94 -2.79
C CYS A 55 -1.65 -13.58 -1.50
N LYS A 56 -1.24 -12.32 -1.36
CA LYS A 56 -0.30 -11.87 -0.32
C LYS A 56 -0.87 -10.79 0.61
N SER A 57 -2.07 -10.30 0.34
CA SER A 57 -2.76 -9.29 1.15
C SER A 57 -3.20 -9.84 2.50
N TYR A 58 -3.41 -8.93 3.46
CA TYR A 58 -4.03 -9.13 4.78
C TYR A 58 -3.45 -10.24 5.69
N GLN A 59 -2.43 -10.95 5.25
CA GLN A 59 -1.81 -12.06 5.96
C GLN A 59 -0.70 -11.58 6.90
N LYS A 60 -0.69 -12.15 8.12
CA LYS A 60 0.31 -11.85 9.15
C LYS A 60 1.72 -12.17 8.62
N GLY A 61 2.64 -11.20 8.75
CA GLY A 61 4.04 -11.35 8.34
C GLY A 61 4.33 -11.12 6.85
N ILE A 62 3.33 -10.77 6.02
CA ILE A 62 3.52 -10.43 4.61
C ILE A 62 3.19 -8.95 4.39
N GLY A 63 4.24 -8.14 4.21
CA GLY A 63 4.10 -6.71 3.90
C GLY A 63 4.35 -6.41 2.43
N CYS A 64 3.82 -5.29 1.93
CA CYS A 64 4.03 -4.81 0.56
C CYS A 64 5.51 -4.79 0.15
N GLY A 65 6.41 -4.43 1.07
CA GLY A 65 7.85 -4.40 0.81
C GLY A 65 8.42 -5.75 0.41
N ARG A 66 8.00 -6.83 1.08
CA ARG A 66 8.43 -8.20 0.75
C ARG A 66 7.97 -8.60 -0.65
N VAL A 67 6.70 -8.33 -0.96
CA VAL A 67 6.11 -8.63 -2.27
C VAL A 67 6.83 -7.86 -3.39
N VAL A 68 7.09 -6.57 -3.19
CA VAL A 68 7.81 -5.73 -4.15
C VAL A 68 9.24 -6.22 -4.38
N THR A 69 9.96 -6.60 -3.32
CA THR A 69 11.29 -7.18 -3.45
C THR A 69 11.27 -8.53 -4.18
N GLU A 70 10.26 -9.37 -3.95
CA GLU A 70 10.10 -10.61 -4.71
C GLU A 70 9.86 -10.33 -6.19
N VAL A 71 8.92 -9.43 -6.51
CA VAL A 71 8.63 -8.99 -7.88
C VAL A 71 9.90 -8.48 -8.58
N SER A 72 10.69 -7.61 -7.94
CA SER A 72 11.90 -7.04 -8.56
C SER A 72 12.93 -8.10 -8.96
N HIS A 73 13.08 -9.17 -8.18
CA HIS A 73 14.00 -10.27 -8.53
C HIS A 73 13.48 -11.13 -9.70
N ARG A 74 12.17 -11.13 -9.94
CA ARG A 74 11.54 -11.85 -11.07
C ARG A 74 11.60 -11.06 -12.39
N MET A 75 11.94 -9.77 -12.34
CA MET A 75 12.01 -8.88 -13.52
C MET A 75 13.30 -9.00 -14.33
N THR A 76 14.08 -10.06 -14.14
CA THR A 76 15.37 -10.28 -14.81
C THR A 76 15.25 -11.14 -16.09
N GLY A 77 14.04 -11.61 -16.43
CA GLY A 77 13.76 -12.39 -17.64
C GLY A 77 13.69 -11.57 -18.93
N GLY A 78 13.75 -12.25 -20.08
CA GLY A 78 13.59 -11.62 -21.39
C GLY A 78 12.15 -11.15 -21.62
N ALA A 79 12.00 -10.00 -22.30
CA ALA A 79 10.70 -9.49 -22.73
C ALA A 79 10.28 -10.20 -24.03
N ASP A 80 9.06 -10.74 -24.05
CA ASP A 80 8.44 -11.23 -25.28
C ASP A 80 7.61 -10.09 -25.89
N ASN A 81 7.70 -9.91 -27.21
CA ASN A 81 7.05 -8.80 -27.94
C ASN A 81 7.28 -7.38 -27.34
N GLY A 82 8.36 -7.18 -26.58
CA GLY A 82 8.70 -5.91 -25.93
C GLY A 82 8.07 -5.69 -24.54
N TYR A 83 7.30 -6.66 -24.02
CA TYR A 83 6.71 -6.61 -22.69
C TYR A 83 7.25 -7.70 -21.77
N LEU A 84 7.38 -7.37 -20.49
CA LEU A 84 7.74 -8.31 -19.41
C LEU A 84 6.50 -8.99 -18.82
N GLY A 85 5.34 -8.36 -18.98
CA GLY A 85 4.09 -8.75 -18.35
C GLY A 85 3.15 -7.57 -18.15
N TRP A 86 2.29 -7.64 -17.14
CA TRP A 86 1.33 -6.58 -16.85
C TRP A 86 1.10 -6.43 -15.34
N LYS A 87 0.62 -5.26 -14.96
CA LYS A 87 -0.13 -5.07 -13.71
C LYS A 87 -1.55 -4.63 -14.01
N ALA A 88 -2.47 -5.01 -13.15
CA ALA A 88 -3.88 -4.67 -13.27
C ALA A 88 -4.51 -4.45 -11.89
N ASP A 89 -5.65 -3.79 -11.89
CA ASP A 89 -6.43 -3.48 -10.69
C ASP A 89 -7.90 -3.75 -10.98
N LEU A 90 -8.61 -4.33 -10.02
CA LEU A 90 -10.06 -4.55 -10.14
C LEU A 90 -10.84 -3.24 -9.98
N SER A 91 -11.81 -3.02 -10.87
CA SER A 91 -12.67 -1.85 -10.84
C SER A 91 -13.66 -1.93 -9.67
N LYS A 92 -13.47 -1.06 -8.67
CA LYS A 92 -14.35 -0.94 -7.49
C LYS A 92 -14.63 -2.29 -6.81
N TYR A 93 -13.60 -3.14 -6.67
CA TYR A 93 -13.76 -4.52 -6.20
C TYR A 93 -14.64 -4.67 -4.95
N PHE A 94 -14.33 -3.91 -3.89
CA PHE A 94 -15.09 -3.96 -2.64
C PHE A 94 -16.54 -3.49 -2.75
N ASP A 95 -16.91 -2.80 -3.83
CA ASP A 95 -18.24 -2.28 -4.09
C ASP A 95 -19.01 -3.11 -5.13
N SER A 96 -18.37 -4.11 -5.77
CA SER A 96 -18.92 -4.79 -6.95
C SER A 96 -19.06 -6.30 -6.82
N VAL A 97 -18.54 -6.93 -5.75
CA VAL A 97 -18.72 -8.37 -5.51
C VAL A 97 -20.21 -8.73 -5.35
N PRO A 98 -20.75 -9.62 -6.20
CA PRO A 98 -22.10 -10.17 -6.03
C PRO A 98 -22.27 -11.02 -4.76
N ILE A 99 -23.44 -10.96 -4.13
CA ILE A 99 -23.72 -11.62 -2.84
C ILE A 99 -23.54 -13.14 -2.90
N GLN A 100 -23.85 -13.76 -4.05
CA GLN A 100 -23.73 -15.21 -4.25
C GLN A 100 -22.31 -15.73 -3.95
N PHE A 101 -21.25 -14.97 -4.31
CA PHE A 101 -19.88 -15.42 -4.04
C PHE A 101 -19.52 -15.30 -2.55
N ILE A 102 -20.09 -14.32 -1.84
CA ILE A 102 -19.95 -14.21 -0.39
C ILE A 102 -20.62 -15.41 0.29
N ASP A 103 -21.83 -15.78 -0.17
CA ASP A 103 -22.53 -16.95 0.33
C ASP A 103 -21.75 -18.25 0.05
N GLU A 104 -21.23 -18.44 -1.16
CA GLU A 104 -20.37 -19.59 -1.51
C GLU A 104 -19.13 -19.70 -0.61
N ALA A 105 -18.50 -18.56 -0.27
CA ALA A 105 -17.36 -18.55 0.64
C ALA A 105 -17.75 -19.05 2.04
N PHE A 106 -18.90 -18.61 2.56
CA PHE A 106 -19.42 -19.08 3.84
C PHE A 106 -19.86 -20.54 3.80
N ASP A 107 -20.45 -21.00 2.69
CA ASP A 107 -20.84 -22.40 2.51
C ASP A 107 -19.62 -23.32 2.58
N LYS A 108 -18.48 -22.93 1.98
CA LYS A 108 -17.22 -23.68 2.09
C LYS A 108 -16.74 -23.83 3.54
N VAL A 109 -16.94 -22.82 4.39
CA VAL A 109 -16.63 -22.90 5.83
C VAL A 109 -17.53 -23.93 6.51
N GLU A 110 -18.84 -23.87 6.27
CA GLU A 110 -19.81 -24.76 6.92
C GLU A 110 -19.72 -26.21 6.41
N VAL A 111 -19.34 -26.44 5.16
CA VAL A 111 -19.05 -27.79 4.63
C VAL A 111 -17.94 -28.46 5.43
N ARG A 112 -16.92 -27.69 5.85
CA ARG A 112 -15.78 -28.23 6.59
C ARG A 112 -16.04 -28.36 8.09
N HIS A 113 -16.61 -27.34 8.69
CA HIS A 113 -16.72 -27.23 10.15
C HIS A 113 -18.12 -27.53 10.70
N GLY A 114 -19.07 -27.80 9.83
CA GLY A 114 -20.49 -27.87 10.17
C GLY A 114 -21.11 -26.48 10.34
N HIS A 115 -22.41 -26.48 10.62
CA HIS A 115 -23.18 -25.26 10.80
C HIS A 115 -22.62 -24.37 11.92
N SER A 116 -22.56 -23.06 11.67
CA SER A 116 -21.98 -22.09 12.59
C SER A 116 -22.90 -20.89 12.82
N ALA A 117 -23.29 -20.68 14.08
CA ALA A 117 -24.04 -19.50 14.48
C ALA A 117 -23.29 -18.17 14.20
N LEU A 118 -21.96 -18.20 14.11
CA LEU A 118 -21.19 -17.02 13.70
C LEU A 118 -21.37 -16.74 12.21
N ILE A 119 -21.37 -17.78 11.38
CA ILE A 119 -21.62 -17.65 9.94
C ILE A 119 -23.03 -17.11 9.69
N ASP A 120 -24.04 -17.56 10.44
CA ASP A 120 -25.39 -16.98 10.36
C ASP A 120 -25.41 -15.46 10.60
N VAL A 121 -24.69 -15.02 11.64
CA VAL A 121 -24.57 -13.59 11.99
C VAL A 121 -23.90 -12.82 10.85
N LEU A 122 -22.82 -13.35 10.28
CA LEU A 122 -22.12 -12.72 9.17
C LEU A 122 -22.99 -12.70 7.91
N ARG A 123 -23.66 -13.80 7.58
CA ARG A 123 -24.55 -13.91 6.42
C ARG A 123 -25.69 -12.90 6.54
N LYS A 124 -26.37 -12.84 7.70
CA LYS A 124 -27.40 -11.83 7.98
C LYS A 124 -26.85 -10.41 7.83
N TYR A 125 -25.62 -10.14 8.28
CA TYR A 125 -24.99 -8.84 8.13
C TYR A 125 -24.70 -8.49 6.66
N TYR A 126 -24.17 -9.41 5.86
CA TYR A 126 -23.87 -9.17 4.44
C TYR A 126 -25.13 -9.04 3.57
N HIS A 127 -26.21 -9.74 3.92
CA HIS A 127 -27.54 -9.60 3.30
C HIS A 127 -28.34 -8.37 3.75
N SER A 128 -27.89 -7.67 4.80
CA SER A 128 -28.49 -6.39 5.18
C SER A 128 -28.01 -5.27 4.25
N ASP A 129 -28.97 -4.57 3.64
CA ASP A 129 -28.75 -3.37 2.82
C ASP A 129 -28.72 -2.08 3.64
N LEU A 130 -28.90 -2.16 4.96
CA LEU A 130 -29.09 -0.99 5.81
C LEU A 130 -27.76 -0.35 6.19
N TYR A 131 -27.70 0.98 6.17
CA TYR A 131 -26.57 1.76 6.67
C TYR A 131 -26.99 3.17 7.09
N PHE A 132 -26.19 3.82 7.93
CA PHE A 132 -26.35 5.23 8.28
C PHE A 132 -25.47 6.11 7.39
N ASN A 133 -26.06 7.09 6.72
CA ASN A 133 -25.30 8.06 5.93
C ASN A 133 -24.55 9.07 6.84
N GLY A 134 -23.79 10.00 6.26
CA GLY A 134 -23.05 11.02 7.02
C GLY A 134 -23.91 12.00 7.83
N GLU A 135 -25.23 11.99 7.64
CA GLU A 135 -26.23 12.78 8.38
C GLU A 135 -26.97 11.93 9.42
N ASN A 136 -26.52 10.69 9.67
CA ASN A 136 -27.17 9.69 10.52
C ASN A 136 -28.59 9.28 10.08
N ASN A 137 -28.90 9.42 8.79
CA ASN A 137 -30.14 8.90 8.22
C ASN A 137 -29.99 7.43 7.83
N LEU A 138 -30.94 6.59 8.23
CA LEU A 138 -30.98 5.18 7.83
C LEU A 138 -31.33 5.06 6.35
N CYS A 139 -30.43 4.48 5.58
CA CYS A 139 -30.46 4.32 4.15
C CYS A 139 -30.45 2.83 3.77
N ARG A 140 -30.85 2.50 2.53
CA ARG A 140 -30.89 1.13 2.01
C ARG A 140 -30.16 1.02 0.67
N GLN A 141 -29.11 0.21 0.60
CA GLN A 141 -28.37 -0.13 -0.61
C GLN A 141 -27.55 -1.40 -0.38
N TYR A 142 -27.37 -2.24 -1.41
CA TYR A 142 -26.40 -3.33 -1.34
C TYR A 142 -24.95 -2.80 -1.27
N GLN A 143 -24.18 -3.28 -0.30
CA GLN A 143 -22.86 -2.71 0.06
C GLN A 143 -21.69 -3.63 -0.29
N SER A 144 -21.95 -4.76 -0.98
CA SER A 144 -20.93 -5.73 -1.37
C SER A 144 -20.05 -6.16 -0.19
N LEU A 145 -18.71 -6.06 -0.28
CA LEU A 145 -17.80 -6.46 0.79
C LEU A 145 -17.85 -5.53 2.02
N LYS A 146 -18.58 -4.41 1.97
CA LYS A 146 -18.68 -3.42 3.05
C LYS A 146 -17.29 -2.90 3.45
N GLN A 147 -16.60 -2.23 2.53
CA GLN A 147 -15.22 -1.73 2.72
C GLN A 147 -15.03 -1.03 4.07
N GLY A 148 -14.10 -1.50 4.90
CA GLY A 148 -13.91 -1.01 6.28
C GLY A 148 -14.36 -2.01 7.34
N CYS A 149 -15.19 -2.98 6.98
CA CYS A 149 -15.45 -4.18 7.75
C CYS A 149 -14.20 -5.07 7.79
N ALA A 150 -13.88 -5.67 8.95
CA ALA A 150 -12.72 -6.54 9.09
C ALA A 150 -12.83 -7.81 8.23
N VAL A 151 -13.99 -8.49 8.24
CA VAL A 151 -14.24 -9.73 7.47
C VAL A 151 -14.12 -9.51 5.95
N ALA A 152 -14.27 -8.27 5.49
CA ALA A 152 -14.04 -7.91 4.09
C ALA A 152 -12.63 -8.27 3.61
N SER A 153 -11.63 -8.28 4.50
CA SER A 153 -10.26 -8.67 4.18
C SER A 153 -10.14 -10.15 3.82
N TRP A 154 -10.71 -11.05 4.62
CA TRP A 154 -10.72 -12.47 4.31
C TRP A 154 -11.50 -12.75 3.01
N LEU A 155 -12.69 -12.17 2.88
CA LEU A 155 -13.50 -12.30 1.65
C LEU A 155 -12.74 -11.81 0.40
N ALA A 156 -12.10 -10.64 0.48
CA ALA A 156 -11.32 -10.09 -0.63
C ALA A 156 -10.19 -11.03 -1.12
N ASP A 157 -9.67 -11.88 -0.23
CA ASP A 157 -8.61 -12.83 -0.57
C ASP A 157 -9.17 -14.15 -1.09
N VAL A 158 -10.20 -14.73 -0.47
CA VAL A 158 -10.68 -16.08 -0.82
C VAL A 158 -11.59 -16.14 -2.05
N LEU A 159 -12.28 -15.03 -2.39
CA LEU A 159 -13.27 -15.02 -3.47
C LEU A 159 -12.66 -15.11 -4.89
N LEU A 160 -11.35 -14.90 -5.00
CA LEU A 160 -10.60 -14.94 -6.25
C LEU A 160 -9.64 -16.12 -6.31
N TYR A 161 -9.77 -17.11 -5.41
CA TYR A 161 -8.86 -18.25 -5.33
C TYR A 161 -8.76 -19.02 -6.66
N ASP A 162 -9.88 -19.30 -7.32
CA ASP A 162 -9.93 -20.06 -8.57
C ASP A 162 -9.16 -19.34 -9.70
N LEU A 163 -9.34 -18.03 -9.79
CA LEU A 163 -8.60 -17.18 -10.71
C LEU A 163 -7.10 -17.15 -10.36
N ASP A 164 -6.75 -17.09 -9.07
CA ASP A 164 -5.35 -17.10 -8.65
C ASP A 164 -4.65 -18.42 -8.99
N GLU A 165 -5.37 -19.54 -8.86
CA GLU A 165 -4.90 -20.89 -9.18
C GLU A 165 -4.59 -20.98 -10.69
N GLU A 166 -5.57 -20.65 -11.54
CA GLU A 166 -5.40 -20.69 -12.99
C GLU A 166 -4.27 -19.76 -13.48
N LEU A 167 -4.12 -18.55 -12.90
CA LEU A 167 -3.02 -17.64 -13.27
C LEU A 167 -1.65 -18.15 -12.79
N SER A 168 -1.61 -18.89 -11.69
CA SER A 168 -0.36 -19.38 -11.11
C SER A 168 0.18 -20.62 -11.84
N GLU A 169 -0.65 -21.31 -12.64
CA GLU A 169 -0.27 -22.46 -13.44
C GLU A 169 0.37 -22.10 -14.81
N MET A 170 0.28 -20.83 -15.23
CA MET A 170 0.81 -20.35 -16.51
C MET A 170 2.34 -20.18 -16.52
N ASP A 171 2.98 -20.11 -17.70
CA ASP A 171 4.42 -19.82 -17.84
C ASP A 171 4.73 -18.36 -17.46
N GLY A 172 4.82 -18.12 -16.15
CA GLY A 172 5.11 -16.83 -15.56
C GLY A 172 5.09 -16.84 -14.03
N TYR A 173 5.23 -15.65 -13.48
CA TYR A 173 5.13 -15.36 -12.06
C TYR A 173 3.91 -14.46 -11.84
N TYR A 174 2.93 -15.00 -11.12
CA TYR A 174 1.72 -14.29 -10.72
C TYR A 174 1.78 -13.92 -9.23
N VAL A 175 1.32 -12.71 -8.90
CA VAL A 175 1.09 -12.30 -7.52
C VAL A 175 -0.09 -11.34 -7.42
N ARG A 176 -0.88 -11.49 -6.36
CA ARG A 176 -1.99 -10.61 -6.03
C ARG A 176 -1.86 -10.04 -4.63
N TYR A 177 -2.26 -8.79 -4.47
CA TYR A 177 -2.40 -8.10 -3.20
C TYR A 177 -3.74 -7.38 -3.20
N SER A 178 -4.77 -8.04 -2.66
CA SER A 178 -6.17 -7.58 -2.70
C SER A 178 -6.63 -7.43 -4.16
N ASP A 179 -6.82 -6.19 -4.61
CA ASP A 179 -7.27 -5.78 -5.94
C ASP A 179 -6.11 -5.52 -6.91
N ASP A 180 -4.89 -5.32 -6.40
CA ASP A 180 -3.68 -5.15 -7.21
C ASP A 180 -3.14 -6.52 -7.65
N MET A 181 -3.09 -6.78 -8.95
CA MET A 181 -2.57 -8.00 -9.56
C MET A 181 -1.36 -7.69 -10.43
N LEU A 182 -0.41 -8.63 -10.50
CA LEU A 182 0.76 -8.53 -11.35
C LEU A 182 1.14 -9.91 -11.90
N PHE A 183 1.45 -9.94 -13.19
CA PHE A 183 1.95 -11.11 -13.89
C PHE A 183 3.22 -10.74 -14.66
N ILE A 184 4.27 -11.54 -14.53
CA ILE A 184 5.53 -11.41 -15.30
C ILE A 184 5.84 -12.75 -15.93
N GLY A 185 5.94 -12.84 -17.25
CA GLY A 185 6.24 -14.12 -17.91
C GLY A 185 5.76 -14.15 -19.35
N LYS A 186 6.05 -15.27 -20.03
CA LYS A 186 5.75 -15.43 -21.46
C LYS A 186 4.26 -15.50 -21.75
N ASP A 187 3.50 -16.11 -20.85
CA ASP A 187 2.05 -16.25 -21.02
C ASP A 187 1.28 -14.98 -20.65
N HIS A 188 1.90 -13.80 -20.59
CA HIS A 188 1.25 -12.59 -20.10
C HIS A 188 -0.01 -12.20 -20.91
N GLU A 189 -0.04 -12.42 -22.22
CA GLU A 189 -1.21 -12.15 -23.05
C GLU A 189 -2.35 -13.12 -22.72
N LYS A 190 -2.06 -14.42 -22.71
CA LYS A 190 -3.02 -15.47 -22.33
C LYS A 190 -3.55 -15.26 -20.91
N ALA A 191 -2.68 -14.86 -19.98
CA ALA A 191 -3.02 -14.54 -18.61
C ALA A 191 -4.01 -13.36 -18.53
N MET A 192 -3.81 -12.32 -19.34
CA MET A 192 -4.73 -11.17 -19.40
C MET A 192 -6.09 -11.58 -20.00
N GLU A 193 -6.10 -12.37 -21.07
CA GLU A 193 -7.33 -12.87 -21.70
C GLU A 193 -8.14 -13.75 -20.74
N MET A 194 -7.49 -14.72 -20.10
CA MET A 194 -8.12 -15.57 -19.09
C MET A 194 -8.66 -14.74 -17.92
N LEU A 195 -7.84 -13.82 -17.39
CA LEU A 195 -8.26 -12.93 -16.30
C LEU A 195 -9.54 -12.16 -16.65
N GLN A 196 -9.61 -11.58 -17.84
CA GLN A 196 -10.80 -10.84 -18.28
C GLN A 196 -12.03 -11.74 -18.40
N SER A 197 -11.87 -12.94 -18.97
CA SER A 197 -12.95 -13.92 -19.10
C SER A 197 -13.50 -14.35 -17.74
N ARG A 198 -12.63 -14.79 -16.81
CA ARG A 198 -13.05 -15.26 -15.48
C ARG A 198 -13.68 -14.15 -14.65
N LEU A 199 -13.19 -12.91 -14.78
CA LEU A 199 -13.81 -11.76 -14.11
C LEU A 199 -15.21 -11.46 -14.68
N GLU A 200 -15.40 -11.55 -16.00
CA GLU A 200 -16.70 -11.36 -16.62
C GLU A 200 -17.74 -12.38 -16.12
N GLU A 201 -17.36 -13.66 -16.00
CA GLU A 201 -18.19 -14.70 -15.39
C GLU A 201 -18.60 -14.36 -13.95
N LYS A 202 -17.70 -13.73 -13.19
CA LYS A 202 -17.97 -13.26 -11.81
C LYS A 202 -18.67 -11.91 -11.74
N SER A 203 -19.09 -11.32 -12.87
CA SER A 203 -19.65 -9.97 -12.96
C SER A 203 -18.72 -8.87 -12.39
N MET A 204 -17.41 -9.12 -12.42
CA MET A 204 -16.35 -8.20 -12.02
C MET A 204 -15.58 -7.72 -13.26
N LYS A 205 -14.86 -6.60 -13.15
CA LYS A 205 -14.11 -6.03 -14.29
C LYS A 205 -12.80 -5.43 -13.84
N LEU A 206 -11.80 -5.43 -14.72
CA LEU A 206 -10.59 -4.64 -14.53
C LEU A 206 -10.90 -3.14 -14.65
N ASN A 207 -10.08 -2.33 -13.99
CA ASN A 207 -10.06 -0.90 -14.19
C ASN A 207 -9.17 -0.58 -15.42
N PRO A 208 -9.75 -0.21 -16.57
CA PRO A 208 -8.99 -0.07 -17.82
C PRO A 208 -7.91 1.02 -17.73
N LYS A 209 -8.07 2.01 -16.84
CA LYS A 209 -7.08 3.08 -16.62
C LYS A 209 -5.88 2.63 -15.79
N LYS A 210 -5.95 1.47 -15.14
CA LYS A 210 -4.90 0.93 -14.26
C LYS A 210 -4.25 -0.35 -14.79
N VAL A 211 -4.77 -0.90 -15.88
CA VAL A 211 -4.08 -1.93 -16.66
C VAL A 211 -2.85 -1.30 -17.32
N GLU A 212 -1.69 -1.88 -17.09
CA GLU A 212 -0.42 -1.38 -17.62
C GLU A 212 0.48 -2.57 -17.98
N TYR A 213 0.85 -2.65 -19.25
CA TYR A 213 1.88 -3.58 -19.71
C TYR A 213 3.26 -3.02 -19.35
N LEU A 214 4.12 -3.90 -18.84
CA LEU A 214 5.40 -3.55 -18.24
C LEU A 214 6.49 -3.69 -19.29
N THR A 215 7.33 -2.67 -19.45
CA THR A 215 8.50 -2.71 -20.34
C THR A 215 9.80 -2.65 -19.53
N PRO A 216 10.90 -3.21 -20.03
CA PRO A 216 12.18 -3.17 -19.31
C PRO A 216 12.77 -1.76 -19.16
N GLU A 217 12.39 -0.82 -20.04
CA GLU A 217 12.93 0.53 -20.07
C GLU A 217 12.27 1.47 -19.06
N GLN A 218 11.07 1.15 -18.57
CA GLN A 218 10.25 2.07 -17.81
C GLN A 218 10.05 1.65 -16.35
N TRP A 219 10.02 2.66 -15.48
CA TRP A 219 9.62 2.49 -14.10
C TRP A 219 8.10 2.40 -13.99
N PHE A 220 7.58 1.35 -13.36
CA PHE A 220 6.14 1.24 -13.06
C PHE A 220 5.89 1.28 -11.55
N LYS A 221 4.67 1.64 -11.16
CA LYS A 221 4.24 1.70 -9.75
C LYS A 221 3.57 0.38 -9.36
N PHE A 222 3.99 -0.21 -8.24
CA PHE A 222 3.31 -1.35 -7.62
C PHE A 222 3.41 -1.27 -6.10
N LEU A 223 2.29 -1.47 -5.39
CA LEU A 223 2.18 -1.42 -3.91
C LEU A 223 2.87 -0.22 -3.22
N GLY A 224 2.80 0.95 -3.87
CA GLY A 224 3.37 2.19 -3.37
C GLY A 224 4.86 2.39 -3.66
N PHE A 225 5.52 1.42 -4.30
CA PHE A 225 6.89 1.51 -4.77
C PHE A 225 6.95 1.69 -6.28
N SER A 226 8.14 2.02 -6.78
CA SER A 226 8.44 2.08 -8.20
C SER A 226 9.51 1.05 -8.53
N ILE A 227 9.30 0.24 -9.56
CA ILE A 227 10.15 -0.91 -9.90
C ILE A 227 10.62 -0.78 -11.35
N LYS A 228 11.89 -1.12 -11.59
CA LYS A 228 12.48 -1.31 -12.92
C LYS A 228 13.60 -2.35 -12.84
N GLY A 229 13.38 -3.53 -13.41
CA GLY A 229 14.28 -4.67 -13.18
C GLY A 229 14.42 -4.96 -11.69
N GLU A 230 15.64 -5.17 -11.22
CA GLU A 230 15.93 -5.35 -9.79
C GLU A 230 15.89 -4.05 -8.98
N MET A 231 15.77 -2.89 -9.62
CA MET A 231 15.79 -1.62 -8.92
C MET A 231 14.42 -1.28 -8.33
N VAL A 232 14.41 -0.86 -7.07
CA VAL A 232 13.22 -0.45 -6.33
C VAL A 232 13.43 0.93 -5.70
N SER A 233 12.50 1.84 -5.99
CA SER A 233 12.45 3.21 -5.49
C SER A 233 11.05 3.60 -5.01
N LEU A 234 10.85 4.86 -4.63
CA LEU A 234 9.55 5.36 -4.19
C LEU A 234 8.66 5.65 -5.40
N SER A 235 7.36 5.34 -5.28
CA SER A 235 6.38 5.82 -6.27
C SER A 235 6.23 7.34 -6.25
N SER A 236 5.75 7.90 -7.35
CA SER A 236 5.48 9.34 -7.49
C SER A 236 4.58 9.90 -6.38
N SER A 237 3.58 9.15 -5.91
CA SER A 237 2.71 9.60 -4.81
C SER A 237 3.41 9.57 -3.45
N ARG A 238 4.28 8.57 -3.18
CA ARG A 238 5.11 8.56 -1.97
C ARG A 238 6.15 9.67 -1.95
N ILE A 239 6.74 10.02 -3.10
CA ILE A 239 7.67 11.16 -3.23
C ILE A 239 6.95 12.48 -2.90
N LYS A 240 5.76 12.71 -3.47
CA LYS A 240 4.94 13.90 -3.16
C LYS A 240 4.59 13.99 -1.69
N THR A 241 4.19 12.87 -1.09
CA THR A 241 3.87 12.79 0.35
C THR A 241 5.10 13.10 1.19
N PHE A 242 6.24 12.47 0.90
CA PHE A 242 7.51 12.74 1.60
C PHE A 242 7.88 14.22 1.54
N GLN A 243 7.81 14.84 0.35
CA GLN A 243 8.08 16.26 0.18
C GLN A 243 7.16 17.10 1.08
N ARG A 244 5.85 16.87 1.01
CA ARG A 244 4.84 17.60 1.80
C ARG A 244 5.10 17.48 3.29
N GLU A 245 5.35 16.27 3.80
CA GLU A 245 5.58 16.01 5.23
C GLU A 245 6.85 16.72 5.74
N ILE A 246 7.92 16.71 4.96
CA ILE A 246 9.17 17.40 5.32
C ILE A 246 8.97 18.92 5.28
N GLU A 247 8.34 19.47 4.23
CA GLU A 247 8.08 20.92 4.14
C GLU A 247 7.19 21.43 5.28
N ALA A 248 6.13 20.68 5.63
CA ALA A 248 5.21 21.01 6.73
C ALA A 248 5.90 21.09 8.09
N ARG A 249 6.98 20.31 8.28
CA ARG A 249 7.78 20.28 9.52
C ARG A 249 8.95 21.27 9.53
N THR A 250 9.20 21.93 8.40
CA THR A 250 10.37 22.79 8.20
C THR A 250 9.94 24.15 7.63
N ILE A 251 10.09 24.35 6.32
CA ILE A 251 10.00 25.65 5.65
C ILE A 251 8.59 26.25 5.62
N ARG A 252 7.54 25.44 5.83
CA ARG A 252 6.14 25.90 5.95
C ARG A 252 5.75 26.24 7.40
N LYS A 253 6.71 26.25 8.33
CA LYS A 253 6.50 26.63 9.73
C LYS A 253 7.32 27.87 10.07
N PRO A 254 6.74 29.09 9.96
CA PRO A 254 7.49 30.35 9.96
C PRO A 254 8.42 30.60 11.15
N ASP A 255 8.03 30.11 12.34
CA ASP A 255 8.69 30.41 13.61
C ASP A 255 9.39 29.19 14.24
N THR A 256 9.69 28.17 13.43
CA THR A 256 10.41 26.98 13.92
C THR A 256 11.91 27.26 14.03
N THR A 257 12.53 26.80 15.11
CA THR A 257 14.00 26.77 15.23
C THR A 257 14.56 25.54 14.51
N LEU A 258 15.86 25.56 14.18
CA LEU A 258 16.53 24.41 13.57
C LEU A 258 16.37 23.15 14.43
N ALA A 259 16.60 23.24 15.75
CA ALA A 259 16.46 22.11 16.66
C ALA A 259 15.03 21.54 16.67
N LYS A 260 14.00 22.39 16.72
CA LYS A 260 12.59 21.96 16.65
C LYS A 260 12.27 21.28 15.32
N ALA A 261 12.78 21.82 14.21
CA ALA A 261 12.60 21.26 12.88
C ALA A 261 13.29 19.90 12.72
N VAL A 262 14.54 19.77 13.17
CA VAL A 262 15.29 18.50 13.20
C VAL A 262 14.53 17.44 14.01
N ASN A 263 14.07 17.77 15.22
CA ASN A 263 13.32 16.84 16.05
C ASN A 263 12.01 16.38 15.39
N ALA A 264 11.29 17.28 14.73
CA ALA A 264 10.06 16.94 14.00
C ALA A 264 10.34 16.04 12.78
N VAL A 265 11.42 16.32 12.04
CA VAL A 265 11.86 15.51 10.90
C VAL A 265 12.31 14.12 11.37
N ASN A 266 13.14 14.02 12.40
CA ASN A 266 13.58 12.74 12.98
C ASN A 266 12.38 11.92 13.48
N ARG A 267 11.39 12.58 14.10
CA ARG A 267 10.17 11.89 14.54
C ARG A 267 9.41 11.27 13.38
N TYR A 268 9.25 11.98 12.26
CA TYR A 268 8.60 11.46 11.07
C TYR A 268 9.41 10.37 10.38
N LEU A 269 10.69 10.63 10.13
CA LEU A 269 11.55 9.72 9.38
C LEU A 269 11.84 8.44 10.15
N TYR A 270 12.19 8.54 11.43
CA TYR A 270 12.87 7.46 12.13
C TYR A 270 12.12 6.91 13.33
N LYS A 271 11.43 7.76 14.12
CA LYS A 271 10.75 7.34 15.36
C LYS A 271 9.33 6.81 15.13
N GLY A 272 8.57 7.48 14.26
CA GLY A 272 7.18 7.11 13.93
C GLY A 272 6.30 6.88 15.17
N THR A 273 5.57 5.77 15.18
CA THR A 273 4.74 5.30 16.32
C THR A 273 5.43 4.21 17.15
N GLY A 274 6.78 4.18 17.15
CA GLY A 274 7.58 3.15 17.82
C GLY A 274 8.03 2.06 16.84
N GLU A 275 7.12 1.17 16.44
CA GLU A 275 7.46 0.04 15.56
C GLU A 275 7.57 0.44 14.08
N PHE A 276 6.72 1.38 13.67
CA PHE A 276 6.57 1.80 12.28
C PHE A 276 6.93 3.27 12.11
N SER A 277 7.87 3.55 11.20
CA SER A 277 8.25 4.88 10.76
C SER A 277 8.45 4.88 9.24
N TRP A 278 8.64 6.05 8.65
CA TRP A 278 8.95 6.13 7.21
C TRP A 278 10.18 5.27 6.88
N ALA A 279 11.23 5.32 7.70
CA ALA A 279 12.45 4.59 7.46
C ALA A 279 12.25 3.06 7.53
N THR A 280 11.51 2.55 8.52
CA THR A 280 11.30 1.10 8.65
C THR A 280 10.43 0.52 7.54
N GLN A 281 9.58 1.34 6.91
CA GLN A 281 8.76 0.93 5.77
C GLN A 281 9.49 1.04 4.41
N ILE A 282 10.46 1.95 4.28
CA ILE A 282 11.06 2.32 2.99
C ILE A 282 12.48 1.79 2.83
N LEU A 283 13.34 1.95 3.84
CA LEU A 283 14.78 1.69 3.71
C LEU A 283 15.15 0.21 3.53
N PRO A 284 14.39 -0.79 4.03
CA PRO A 284 14.63 -2.20 3.70
C PRO A 284 14.34 -2.52 2.23
N VAL A 285 13.42 -1.78 1.59
CA VAL A 285 12.84 -2.13 0.29
C VAL A 285 13.54 -1.38 -0.84
N CYS A 286 13.80 -0.08 -0.66
CA CYS A 286 14.42 0.73 -1.70
C CYS A 286 15.94 0.49 -1.78
N ASN A 287 16.41 0.11 -2.96
CA ASN A 287 17.82 -0.21 -3.21
C ASN A 287 18.54 0.81 -4.12
N VAL A 288 17.81 1.76 -4.73
CA VAL A 288 18.41 2.83 -5.54
C VAL A 288 19.06 3.88 -4.65
N ARG A 289 20.38 3.81 -4.48
CA ARG A 289 21.11 4.73 -3.60
C ARG A 289 20.97 6.20 -4.03
N LYS A 290 21.04 6.47 -5.33
CA LYS A 290 20.94 7.81 -5.91
C LYS A 290 19.64 8.52 -5.53
N ASP A 291 18.53 7.78 -5.58
CA ASP A 291 17.21 8.30 -5.23
C ASP A 291 17.10 8.63 -3.73
N LEU A 292 17.63 7.76 -2.86
CA LEU A 292 17.71 8.01 -1.42
C LEU A 292 18.59 9.22 -1.10
N ASP A 293 19.69 9.41 -1.85
CA ASP A 293 20.55 10.58 -1.71
C ASP A 293 19.83 11.86 -2.15
N GLU A 294 19.00 11.84 -3.19
CA GLU A 294 18.16 12.99 -3.58
C GLU A 294 17.11 13.35 -2.51
N LEU A 295 16.48 12.35 -1.89
CA LEU A 295 15.60 12.57 -0.73
C LEU A 295 16.36 13.20 0.43
N ASN A 296 17.55 12.70 0.75
CA ASN A 296 18.37 13.22 1.83
C ASN A 296 18.82 14.67 1.54
N LYS A 297 19.23 14.98 0.31
CA LYS A 297 19.55 16.35 -0.12
C LYS A 297 18.35 17.28 0.09
N PHE A 298 17.14 16.84 -0.25
CA PHE A 298 15.92 17.61 -0.01
C PHE A 298 15.71 17.94 1.46
N VAL A 299 15.85 16.95 2.36
CA VAL A 299 15.71 17.15 3.80
C VAL A 299 16.75 18.14 4.32
N MET A 300 18.01 17.97 3.93
CA MET A 300 19.08 18.88 4.36
C MET A 300 18.87 20.31 3.85
N ASP A 301 18.40 20.48 2.61
CA ASP A 301 18.08 21.80 2.06
C ASP A 301 16.93 22.48 2.83
N CYS A 302 15.90 21.72 3.23
CA CYS A 302 14.81 22.18 4.09
C CYS A 302 15.29 22.68 5.45
N LEU A 303 16.18 21.91 6.10
CA LEU A 303 16.71 22.25 7.41
C LEU A 303 17.66 23.47 7.34
N ARG A 304 18.52 23.56 6.31
CA ARG A 304 19.34 24.76 6.04
C ARG A 304 18.48 25.99 5.76
N ALA A 305 17.35 25.80 5.07
CA ALA A 305 16.38 26.86 4.81
C ALA A 305 15.78 27.43 6.10
N VAL A 306 15.50 26.59 7.10
CA VAL A 306 15.08 27.04 8.44
C VAL A 306 16.19 27.89 9.09
N GLN A 307 17.44 27.44 9.06
CA GLN A 307 18.57 28.17 9.66
C GLN A 307 18.83 29.54 9.01
N THR A 308 18.64 29.63 7.69
CA THR A 308 18.94 30.85 6.90
C THR A 308 17.72 31.75 6.67
N GLY A 309 16.53 31.35 7.13
CA GLY A 309 15.26 32.03 6.87
C GLY A 309 14.79 31.97 5.41
N ARG A 310 15.43 31.18 4.55
CA ARG A 310 15.18 31.12 3.10
C ARG A 310 14.19 30.01 2.76
N ARG A 311 13.01 30.31 2.21
CA ARG A 311 11.95 29.29 1.99
C ARG A 311 11.88 28.68 0.58
N LYS A 312 12.68 29.16 -0.39
CA LYS A 312 12.63 28.69 -1.79
C LYS A 312 13.77 27.71 -2.12
N ILE A 313 13.53 26.41 -1.92
CA ILE A 313 14.54 25.34 -2.08
C ILE A 313 14.31 24.40 -3.29
N GLY A 314 13.23 24.59 -4.06
CA GLY A 314 12.80 23.69 -5.13
C GLY A 314 12.27 22.35 -4.61
N GLY A 315 11.59 21.55 -5.44
CA GLY A 315 10.90 20.30 -5.02
C GLY A 315 11.58 19.00 -5.44
N LEU A 316 10.89 17.90 -5.20
CA LEU A 316 11.19 16.57 -5.73
C LEU A 316 10.27 16.26 -6.92
N GLY A 317 10.78 15.52 -7.89
CA GLY A 317 10.03 15.06 -9.05
C GLY A 317 10.27 13.58 -9.31
N TYR A 318 9.45 13.02 -10.21
CA TYR A 318 9.52 11.63 -10.66
C TYR A 318 9.67 11.60 -12.18
N VAL A 319 10.60 10.78 -12.69
CA VAL A 319 10.82 10.57 -14.12
C VAL A 319 10.75 9.07 -14.43
N ARG A 320 9.81 8.70 -15.29
CA ARG A 320 9.46 7.30 -15.61
C ARG A 320 10.52 6.59 -16.45
N ASP A 321 11.23 7.30 -17.33
CA ASP A 321 12.10 6.68 -18.33
C ASP A 321 13.59 6.76 -17.95
N LYS A 322 13.89 7.16 -16.71
CA LYS A 322 15.27 7.37 -16.26
C LYS A 322 15.98 6.01 -16.04
N PRO A 323 17.27 5.87 -16.43
CA PRO A 323 17.96 4.58 -16.37
C PRO A 323 18.34 4.14 -14.96
N ASP A 324 18.75 5.06 -14.07
CA ASP A 324 19.44 4.75 -12.80
C ASP A 324 18.77 5.35 -11.56
N GLY A 325 17.45 5.21 -11.49
CA GLY A 325 16.57 5.77 -10.48
C GLY A 325 15.44 6.55 -11.13
N CYS A 326 14.46 6.99 -10.34
CA CYS A 326 13.31 7.74 -10.84
C CYS A 326 13.12 9.10 -10.15
N ILE A 327 13.89 9.40 -9.11
CA ILE A 327 13.78 10.67 -8.37
C ILE A 327 14.66 11.74 -9.03
N ILE A 328 14.08 12.94 -9.17
CA ILE A 328 14.80 14.14 -9.57
C ILE A 328 14.61 15.25 -8.55
N ARG A 329 15.57 16.15 -8.49
CA ARG A 329 15.60 17.27 -7.55
C ARG A 329 15.61 18.58 -8.32
N GLY A 330 14.54 19.37 -8.19
CA GLY A 330 14.54 20.75 -8.65
C GLY A 330 15.32 21.63 -7.69
N GLN A 331 16.34 22.35 -8.15
CA GLN A 331 17.09 23.28 -7.29
C GLN A 331 16.46 24.67 -7.33
N GLY A 332 16.05 25.20 -6.18
CA GLY A 332 15.62 26.60 -6.07
C GLY A 332 16.79 27.56 -6.32
N ARG A 333 16.50 28.78 -6.81
CA ARG A 333 17.51 29.82 -7.15
C ARG A 333 18.57 30.06 -6.07
N ASN A 334 18.25 29.82 -4.80
CA ASN A 334 19.12 30.14 -3.66
C ASN A 334 19.76 28.91 -2.99
N VAL A 335 19.56 27.70 -3.50
CA VAL A 335 20.03 26.46 -2.83
C VAL A 335 21.55 26.43 -2.71
N LYS A 336 22.28 26.78 -3.78
CA LYS A 336 23.76 26.80 -3.77
C LYS A 336 24.31 27.79 -2.75
N ALA A 337 23.73 28.98 -2.67
CA ALA A 337 24.13 30.00 -1.70
C ALA A 337 23.86 29.57 -0.25
N ASN A 338 22.75 28.88 0.01
CA ASN A 338 22.45 28.37 1.35
C ASN A 338 23.43 27.28 1.79
N ARG A 339 23.81 26.37 0.87
CA ARG A 339 24.79 25.33 1.16
C ARG A 339 26.17 25.90 1.50
N ALA A 340 26.58 26.99 0.83
CA ALA A 340 27.85 27.66 1.14
C ALA A 340 27.86 28.37 2.51
N LYS A 341 26.68 28.75 3.04
CA LYS A 341 26.53 29.48 4.30
C LYS A 341 26.26 28.59 5.52
N THR A 342 26.17 27.28 5.33
CA THR A 342 25.82 26.33 6.38
C THR A 342 26.84 25.20 6.42
N GLY A 343 27.03 24.58 7.58
CA GLY A 343 27.92 23.44 7.70
C GLY A 343 27.51 22.26 6.81
N CYS A 344 28.48 21.39 6.51
CA CYS A 344 28.21 20.14 5.81
C CYS A 344 27.21 19.27 6.58
N ASN A 345 27.31 19.26 7.92
CA ASN A 345 26.45 18.50 8.82
C ASN A 345 25.41 19.40 9.49
N ILE A 346 24.23 18.83 9.75
CA ILE A 346 23.17 19.47 10.53
C ILE A 346 23.14 18.79 11.91
N PRO A 347 23.43 19.51 13.01
CA PRO A 347 23.41 18.93 14.35
C PRO A 347 22.09 18.23 14.66
N GLY A 348 22.17 17.02 15.21
CA GLY A 348 21.00 16.21 15.58
C GLY A 348 20.30 15.52 14.41
N TYR A 349 20.79 15.62 13.17
CA TYR A 349 20.20 14.92 12.02
C TYR A 349 21.16 13.84 11.49
N LEU A 350 20.69 12.59 11.48
CA LEU A 350 21.36 11.49 10.80
C LEU A 350 20.81 11.36 9.37
N THR A 351 21.70 11.20 8.40
CA THR A 351 21.32 11.10 7.00
C THR A 351 20.55 9.81 6.72
N ILE A 352 19.66 9.85 5.72
CA ILE A 352 18.88 8.67 5.30
C ILE A 352 19.82 7.49 4.97
N GLY A 353 20.94 7.76 4.30
CA GLY A 353 21.94 6.75 3.96
C GLY A 353 22.64 6.15 5.18
N CYS A 354 22.91 6.94 6.24
CA CYS A 354 23.44 6.44 7.50
C CYS A 354 22.45 5.49 8.18
N MET A 355 21.17 5.88 8.24
CA MET A 355 20.11 5.07 8.86
C MET A 355 19.85 3.79 8.06
N GLN A 356 19.91 3.83 6.73
CA GLN A 356 19.81 2.64 5.90
C GLN A 356 20.97 1.67 6.13
N ASN A 357 22.20 2.17 6.20
CA ASN A 357 23.36 1.32 6.48
C ASN A 357 23.24 0.64 7.84
N ALA A 358 22.84 1.37 8.88
CA ALA A 358 22.59 0.79 10.21
C ALA A 358 21.52 -0.31 10.16
N MET A 359 20.43 -0.09 9.40
CA MET A 359 19.36 -1.07 9.24
C MET A 359 19.81 -2.34 8.50
N ARG A 360 20.69 -2.19 7.50
CA ARG A 360 21.31 -3.32 6.80
C ARG A 360 22.29 -4.09 7.69
N THR A 361 22.97 -3.40 8.63
CA THR A 361 23.84 -4.05 9.62
C THR A 361 23.02 -4.86 10.62
N SER A 362 22.07 -4.24 11.31
CA SER A 362 21.11 -4.93 12.18
C SER A 362 19.98 -4.01 12.65
N ARG A 363 18.85 -4.60 13.06
CA ARG A 363 17.77 -3.84 13.70
C ARG A 363 18.24 -3.15 14.99
N ALA A 364 19.12 -3.79 15.76
CA ALA A 364 19.69 -3.22 16.99
C ALA A 364 20.55 -1.97 16.72
N ALA A 365 21.38 -2.00 15.68
CA ALA A 365 22.17 -0.84 15.27
C ALA A 365 21.29 0.35 14.88
N TYR A 366 20.26 0.10 14.06
CA TYR A 366 19.26 1.14 13.73
C TYR A 366 18.58 1.70 14.97
N ASN A 367 18.07 0.85 15.87
CA ASN A 367 17.37 1.29 17.08
C ASN A 367 18.27 2.14 17.99
N THR A 368 19.56 1.77 18.11
CA THR A 368 20.55 2.52 18.89
C THR A 368 20.71 3.95 18.35
N LEU A 369 20.83 4.09 17.03
CA LEU A 369 20.88 5.41 16.40
C LEU A 369 19.59 6.20 16.63
N VAL A 370 18.42 5.57 16.50
CA VAL A 370 17.14 6.25 16.74
C VAL A 370 17.00 6.76 18.18
N GLN A 371 17.50 6.02 19.17
CA GLN A 371 17.49 6.43 20.57
C GLN A 371 18.41 7.62 20.87
N SER A 372 19.46 7.81 20.06
CA SER A 372 20.37 8.96 20.18
C SER A 372 19.85 10.27 19.56
N LEU A 373 18.74 10.22 18.82
CA LEU A 373 18.16 11.33 18.04
C LEU A 373 17.15 12.20 18.78
#